data_AF-A0A959UXT3-F1
#
_entry.id   AF-A0A959UXT3-F1
#
_cell.length_a   1.000
_cell.length_b   1.000
_cell.length_c   1.000
_cell.angle_alpha   90.00
_cell.angle_beta   90.00
_cell.angle_gamma   90.00
#
_symmetry.space_group_name_H-M   'P 1'
#
loop_
_entity.id
_entity.type
_entity.pdbx_description
1 polymer ?
#
loop_
_entity_poly.entity_id
_entity_poly.type
_entity_poly.pdbx_seq_one_letter_code
_entity_poly.pdbx_strand_id
1 'polypeptide(L)'
;VKVVLFPEGEDPDSFARSRPSSEVEAFLRDTAKDFLVFKAELLVQDTEGDPVRKAEAIHSIVESIAVIPDHVLRSLYVQQCARLLQIDEQAL
;
A
#
# COMPACT_ATOMS: atom_id res chain seq x y z
N VAL A 1 -4.16 -9.36 -0.09
CA VAL A 1 -4.17 -8.98 1.34
C VAL A 1 -4.54 -7.51 1.43
N LYS A 2 -5.35 -7.09 2.40
CA LYS A 2 -5.74 -5.69 2.58
C LYS A 2 -5.26 -5.15 3.92
N VAL A 3 -4.99 -3.85 3.97
CA VAL A 3 -4.53 -3.12 5.17
C VAL A 3 -5.46 -1.94 5.43
N VAL A 4 -5.69 -1.67 6.71
CA VAL A 4 -6.43 -0.50 7.20
C VAL A 4 -5.51 0.27 8.13
N LEU A 5 -5.49 1.59 7.98
CA LEU A 5 -4.88 2.50 8.94
C LEU A 5 -5.98 3.06 9.83
N PHE A 6 -5.81 2.89 11.14
CA PHE A 6 -6.68 3.52 12.11
C PHE A 6 -6.31 5.01 12.27
N PRO A 7 -7.28 5.85 12.70
CA PRO A 7 -6.99 7.23 13.04
C PRO A 7 -5.87 7.35 14.08
N GLU A 8 -5.18 8.49 14.09
CA GLU A 8 -4.11 8.73 15.05
C GLU A 8 -4.62 8.59 16.49
N GLY A 9 -3.89 7.84 17.31
CA GLY A 9 -4.26 7.55 18.70
C GLY A 9 -5.31 6.45 18.89
N GLU A 10 -5.82 5.86 17.81
CA GLU A 10 -6.71 4.70 17.86
C GLU A 10 -5.96 3.42 17.47
N ASP A 11 -6.20 2.34 18.21
CA ASP A 11 -5.81 0.99 17.84
C ASP A 11 -7.06 0.16 17.48
N PRO A 12 -6.91 -1.10 16.99
CA PRO A 12 -8.06 -1.90 16.64
C PRO A 12 -9.06 -2.13 17.79
N ASP A 13 -8.59 -2.17 19.04
CA ASP A 13 -9.41 -2.44 20.22
C ASP A 13 -10.12 -1.16 20.70
N SER A 14 -9.43 -0.04 20.80
CA SER A 14 -10.01 1.26 21.15
C SER A 14 -11.03 1.73 20.11
N PHE A 15 -10.73 1.51 18.83
CA PHE A 15 -11.62 1.86 17.72
C PHE A 15 -12.89 1.01 17.74
N ALA A 16 -12.75 -0.29 18.00
CA ALA A 16 -13.90 -1.20 18.05
C ALA A 16 -14.77 -1.00 19.30
N ARG A 17 -14.18 -0.61 20.44
CA ARG A 17 -14.93 -0.36 21.69
C ARG A 17 -15.70 0.95 21.69
N SER A 18 -15.21 1.95 20.97
CA SER A 18 -15.81 3.30 20.94
C SER A 18 -16.96 3.45 19.94
N ARG A 19 -17.18 2.45 19.06
CA ARG A 19 -18.12 2.54 17.92
C ARG A 19 -19.04 1.33 17.81
N PRO A 20 -20.25 1.48 17.25
CA PRO A 20 -21.11 0.35 16.92
C PRO A 20 -20.45 -0.59 15.90
N SER A 21 -20.75 -1.89 15.98
CA SER A 21 -20.18 -2.90 15.08
C SER A 21 -20.41 -2.59 13.60
N SER A 22 -21.58 -2.06 13.24
CA SER A 22 -21.90 -1.66 11.87
C SER A 22 -20.99 -0.54 11.34
N GLU A 23 -20.58 0.39 12.22
CA GLU A 23 -19.67 1.48 11.84
C GLU A 23 -18.25 0.95 11.65
N VAL A 24 -17.80 0.04 12.53
CA VAL A 24 -16.50 -0.62 12.39
C VAL A 24 -16.44 -1.43 11.10
N GLU A 25 -17.48 -2.21 10.78
CA GLU A 25 -17.54 -2.97 9.54
C GLU A 25 -17.56 -2.08 8.29
N ALA A 26 -18.28 -0.97 8.32
CA ALA A 26 -18.27 0.01 7.25
C ALA A 26 -16.87 0.62 7.08
N PHE A 27 -16.24 1.06 8.18
CA PHE A 27 -14.90 1.61 8.18
C PHE A 27 -13.87 0.65 7.57
N LEU A 28 -13.84 -0.61 8.04
CA LEU A 28 -12.92 -1.62 7.51
C LEU A 28 -13.15 -1.88 6.02
N ARG A 29 -14.40 -1.90 5.56
CA ARG A 29 -14.74 -2.14 4.15
C ARG A 29 -14.30 -0.99 3.26
N ASP A 30 -14.56 0.24 3.70
CA ASP A 30 -14.42 1.44 2.89
C ASP A 30 -12.99 1.99 2.89
N THR A 31 -12.22 1.71 3.95
CA THR A 31 -10.84 2.21 4.09
C THR A 31 -9.77 1.15 3.82
N ALA A 32 -10.14 -0.12 3.70
CA ALA A 32 -9.18 -1.18 3.40
C ALA A 32 -8.54 -1.00 2.03
N LYS A 33 -7.22 -0.78 2.04
CA LYS A 33 -6.37 -0.64 0.85
C LYS A 33 -5.65 -1.95 0.54
N ASP A 34 -5.25 -2.11 -0.71
CA ASP A 34 -4.33 -3.18 -1.09
C ASP A 34 -2.95 -2.96 -0.46
N PHE A 35 -2.33 -4.05 0.02
CA PHE A 35 -1.03 -3.98 0.70
C PHE A 35 0.10 -3.40 -0.16
N LEU A 36 0.17 -3.76 -1.45
CA LEU A 36 1.25 -3.28 -2.32
C LEU A 36 1.10 -1.78 -2.60
N VAL A 37 -0.14 -1.33 -2.78
CA VAL A 37 -0.46 0.09 -2.93
C VAL A 37 -0.09 0.86 -1.68
N PHE A 38 -0.47 0.35 -0.50
CA PHE A 38 -0.12 0.95 0.78
C PHE A 38 1.40 1.03 0.99
N LYS A 39 2.13 -0.05 0.69
CA LYS A 39 3.60 -0.07 0.77
C LYS A 39 4.23 0.96 -0.17
N ALA A 40 3.71 1.09 -1.38
CA ALA A 40 4.19 2.08 -2.34
C ALA A 40 3.97 3.53 -1.86
N GLU A 41 2.77 3.83 -1.33
CA GLU A 41 2.45 5.14 -0.76
C GLU A 41 3.38 5.48 0.41
N LEU A 42 3.55 4.56 1.36
CA LEU A 42 4.37 4.75 2.55
C LEU A 42 5.84 4.99 2.21
N LEU A 43 6.41 4.13 1.36
CA LEU A 43 7.83 4.24 1.01
C LEU A 43 8.15 5.50 0.22
N VAL A 44 7.23 6.02 -0.60
CA VAL A 44 7.46 7.29 -1.30
C VAL A 44 7.43 8.47 -0.34
N GLN A 45 6.49 8.48 0.61
CA GLN A 45 6.40 9.54 1.62
C GLN A 45 7.70 9.66 2.43
N ASP A 46 8.35 8.54 2.75
CA ASP A 46 9.58 8.49 3.56
C ASP A 46 10.86 8.86 2.80
N THR A 47 10.79 9.12 1.48
CA THR A 47 12.00 9.36 0.66
C THR A 47 12.46 10.82 0.63
N GLU A 48 11.65 11.78 1.08
CA GLU A 48 11.97 13.23 1.13
C GLU A 48 12.56 13.83 -0.17
N GLY A 49 12.35 13.18 -1.32
CA GLY A 49 12.93 13.60 -2.60
C GLY A 49 14.36 13.11 -2.88
N ASP A 50 14.94 12.26 -2.02
CA ASP A 50 16.23 11.60 -2.24
C ASP A 50 16.09 10.51 -3.33
N PRO A 51 16.75 10.67 -4.50
CA PRO A 51 16.67 9.70 -5.59
C PRO A 51 17.20 8.31 -5.23
N VAL A 52 18.19 8.20 -4.34
CA VAL A 52 18.78 6.92 -3.92
C VAL A 52 17.77 6.16 -3.07
N ARG A 53 17.21 6.81 -2.05
CA ARG A 53 16.18 6.20 -1.20
C ARG A 53 14.92 5.87 -2.00
N LYS A 54 14.55 6.73 -2.97
CA LYS A 54 13.44 6.44 -3.88
C LYS A 54 13.69 5.19 -4.70
N ALA A 55 14.91 4.98 -5.21
CA ALA A 55 15.27 3.77 -5.95
C ALA A 55 15.21 2.51 -5.06
N GLU A 56 15.70 2.59 -3.81
CA GLU A 56 15.62 1.49 -2.84
C GLU A 56 14.16 1.12 -2.50
N ALA A 57 13.32 2.13 -2.29
CA ALA A 57 11.89 1.96 -2.09
C ALA A 57 11.22 1.24 -3.27
N ILE A 58 11.52 1.68 -4.50
CA ILE A 58 11.03 1.05 -5.72
C ILE A 58 11.47 -0.42 -5.79
N HIS A 59 12.74 -0.73 -5.52
CA HIS A 59 13.25 -2.11 -5.54
C HIS A 59 12.50 -3.01 -4.55
N SER A 60 12.25 -2.52 -3.33
CA SER A 60 11.50 -3.26 -2.31
C SER A 60 10.07 -3.58 -2.74
N ILE A 61 9.43 -2.70 -3.53
CA ILE A 61 8.10 -2.91 -4.09
C ILE A 61 8.16 -3.98 -5.20
N VAL A 62 9.13 -3.88 -6.11
CA VAL A 62 9.34 -4.87 -7.19
C VAL A 62 9.56 -6.27 -6.63
N GLU A 63 10.38 -6.42 -5.59
CA GLU A 63 10.59 -7.70 -4.91
C GLU A 63 9.28 -8.28 -4.32
N SER A 64 8.41 -7.41 -3.80
CA SER A 64 7.10 -7.83 -3.26
C SER A 64 6.12 -8.23 -4.36
N ILE A 65 6.24 -7.63 -5.55
CA ILE A 65 5.46 -8.00 -6.73
C ILE A 65 5.99 -9.32 -7.33
N ALA A 66 7.30 -9.56 -7.28
CA ALA A 66 7.95 -10.74 -7.84
C ALA A 66 7.51 -12.06 -7.19
N VAL A 67 7.11 -12.04 -5.92
CA VAL A 67 6.59 -13.23 -5.22
C VAL A 67 5.17 -13.62 -5.65
N ILE A 68 4.47 -12.79 -6.43
CA ILE A 68 3.13 -13.10 -6.95
C ILE A 68 3.27 -14.10 -8.11
N PRO A 69 2.70 -15.32 -8.02
CA PRO A 69 2.85 -16.33 -9.08
C PRO A 69 2.01 -16.02 -10.32
N ASP A 70 0.82 -15.42 -10.13
CA ASP A 70 -0.08 -15.06 -11.22
C ASP A 70 0.50 -13.92 -12.06
N HIS A 71 0.75 -14.21 -13.35
CA HIS A 71 1.36 -13.27 -14.29
C HIS A 71 0.48 -12.08 -14.63
N VAL A 72 -0.84 -12.28 -14.73
CA VAL A 72 -1.79 -11.20 -15.04
C VAL A 72 -1.85 -10.26 -13.86
N LEU A 73 -2.02 -10.81 -12.65
CA LEU A 73 -2.05 -10.02 -11.43
C LEU A 73 -0.74 -9.25 -11.21
N ARG A 74 0.40 -9.90 -11.46
CA ARG A 74 1.71 -9.25 -11.39
C ARG A 74 1.81 -8.06 -12.34
N SER A 75 1.43 -8.24 -13.61
CA SER A 75 1.44 -7.16 -14.61
C SER A 75 0.54 -5.99 -14.20
N LEU A 76 -0.66 -6.26 -13.68
CA LEU A 76 -1.56 -5.21 -13.20
C LEU A 76 -0.97 -4.40 -12.04
N TYR A 77 -0.28 -5.06 -11.10
CA TYR A 77 0.40 -4.37 -10.00
C TYR A 77 1.60 -3.54 -10.48
N VAL A 78 2.39 -4.06 -11.41
CA VAL A 78 3.51 -3.30 -12.01
C VAL A 78 2.98 -2.02 -12.66
N GLN A 79 1.93 -2.13 -13.49
CA GLN A 79 1.31 -0.98 -14.16
C GLN A 79 0.73 0.03 -13.16
N GLN A 80 0.14 -0.43 -12.06
CA GLN A 80 -0.40 0.43 -11.00
C GLN A 80 0.71 1.16 -10.23
N CYS A 81 1.79 0.45 -9.88
CA CYS A 81 2.93 1.02 -9.16
C CYS A 81 3.67 2.04 -10.04
N ALA A 82 3.88 1.76 -11.32
CA ALA A 82 4.48 2.71 -12.27
C ALA A 82 3.76 4.08 -12.25
N ARG A 83 2.42 4.05 -12.29
CA ARG A 83 1.58 5.27 -12.22
C ARG A 83 1.71 6.00 -10.88
N LEU A 84 1.68 5.26 -9.77
CA LEU A 84 1.77 5.85 -8.42
C LEU A 84 3.14 6.48 -8.16
N LEU A 85 4.21 5.81 -8.60
CA LEU A 85 5.59 6.21 -8.37
C LEU A 85 6.09 7.24 -9.41
N GLN A 86 5.29 7.47 -10.47
CA GLN A 86 5.58 8.33 -11.62
C GLN A 86 6.89 7.94 -12.32
N ILE A 87 7.02 6.65 -12.62
CA ILE A 87 8.17 6.08 -13.32
C ILE A 87 7.69 5.24 -14.50
N ASP A 88 8.57 5.04 -15.48
CA ASP A 88 8.26 4.19 -16.62
C ASP A 88 8.11 2.73 -16.17
N GLU A 89 7.15 2.02 -16.76
CA GLU A 89 6.91 0.61 -16.45
C GLU A 89 8.13 -0.26 -16.78
N GLN A 90 8.90 0.10 -17.82
CA GLN A 90 10.12 -0.62 -18.19
C GLN A 90 11.27 -0.42 -17.20
N ALA A 91 11.15 0.53 -16.28
CA ALA A 91 12.11 0.77 -15.22
C ALA A 91 11.81 -0.05 -13.93
N LEU A 92 10.68 -0.77 -13.89
CA LEU A 92 10.26 -1.69 -12.81
C LEU A 92 10.50 -3.16 -13.21
#